data_AF-A0A3Q0JJ26-F1
#
_entry.id   AF-A0A3Q0JJ26-F1
#
_cell.length_a   1.000
_cell.length_b   1.000
_cell.length_c   1.000
_cell.angle_alpha   90.00
_cell.angle_beta   90.00
_cell.angle_gamma   90.00
#
_symmetry.space_group_name_H-M   'P 1'
#
loop_
_entity.id
_entity.type
_entity.pdbx_description
1 polymer ?
#
loop_
_entity_poly.entity_id
_entity_poly.type
_entity_poly.pdbx_seq_one_letter_code
_entity_poly.pdbx_strand_id
1 'polypeptide(L)' 'MPAGCSSPHLDITQWLLILELDQYTSLFQDYGGVEEILHFTEVDVKEMGVKNAGHRTRMVSSLKALAAKYEKGQY' A
#
# COMPACT_ATOMS: atom_id res chain seq x y z
N MET A 1 -10.51 4.96 -20.63
CA MET A 1 -11.40 3.94 -20.02
C MET A 1 -10.57 2.69 -19.81
N PRO A 2 -10.53 2.06 -18.61
CA PRO A 2 -11.62 1.35 -17.89
C PRO A 2 -12.13 2.13 -16.66
N ALA A 3 -13.32 2.02 -16.05
CA ALA A 3 -14.29 0.96 -15.70
C ALA A 3 -14.14 0.46 -14.22
N GLY A 4 -15.14 0.77 -13.37
CA GLY A 4 -15.28 0.32 -11.96
C GLY A 4 -14.33 1.02 -10.98
N CYS A 5 -14.63 1.29 -9.70
CA CYS A 5 -15.52 0.59 -8.80
C CYS A 5 -16.05 1.52 -7.68
N SER A 6 -17.34 1.39 -7.39
CA SER A 6 -17.95 1.87 -6.15
C SER A 6 -17.62 0.91 -5.01
N SER A 7 -16.54 1.20 -4.28
CA SER A 7 -16.22 0.76 -2.91
C SER A 7 -14.97 1.55 -2.49
N PRO A 8 -14.79 1.95 -1.22
CA PRO A 8 -13.59 2.66 -0.77
C PRO A 8 -12.39 1.70 -0.64
N HIS A 9 -12.09 0.91 -1.67
CA HIS A 9 -10.82 0.18 -1.76
C HIS A 9 -9.77 1.19 -2.23
N LEU A 10 -8.76 1.43 -1.39
CA LEU A 10 -7.65 2.30 -1.78
C LEU A 10 -6.74 1.52 -2.75
N ASP A 11 -6.56 2.05 -3.96
CA ASP A 11 -5.60 1.48 -4.91
C ASP A 11 -4.17 1.64 -4.42
N ILE A 12 -3.31 0.65 -4.71
CA ILE A 12 -1.89 0.72 -4.37
C ILE A 12 -1.21 1.88 -5.07
N THR A 13 -1.55 2.15 -6.33
CA THR A 13 -1.02 3.30 -7.07
C THR A 13 -1.36 4.62 -6.40
N GLN A 14 -2.61 4.78 -5.93
CA GLN A 14 -3.04 5.98 -5.20
C GLN A 14 -2.31 6.11 -3.86
N TRP A 15 -2.24 5.00 -3.10
CA TRP A 15 -1.50 4.96 -1.84
C TRP A 15 -0.02 5.34 -2.02
N LEU A 16 0.65 4.78 -3.02
CA LEU A 16 2.03 5.11 -3.33
C LEU A 16 2.20 6.57 -3.78
N LEU A 17 1.27 7.10 -4.57
CA LEU A 17 1.28 8.49 -5.00
C LEU A 17 1.21 9.45 -3.80
N ILE A 18 0.35 9.17 -2.80
CA ILE A 18 0.24 9.95 -1.56
C ILE A 18 1.55 9.92 -0.76
N LEU A 19 2.27 8.80 -0.81
CA LEU A 19 3.57 8.65 -0.16
C LEU A 19 4.72 9.23 -0.97
N GLU A 20 4.47 9.72 -2.19
CA GLU A 20 5.48 10.14 -3.18
C GLU A 20 6.44 9.00 -3.55
N LEU A 21 5.88 7.79 -3.60
CA LEU A 21 6.55 6.52 -3.85
C LEU A 21 5.95 5.82 -5.09
N ASP A 22 5.33 6.58 -6.01
CA ASP A 22 4.67 6.07 -7.21
C ASP A 22 5.63 5.29 -8.13
N GLN A 23 6.93 5.59 -8.07
CA GLN A 23 7.98 4.82 -8.76
C GLN A 23 8.00 3.33 -8.39
N TYR A 24 7.45 2.95 -7.23
CA TYR A 24 7.36 1.57 -6.79
C TYR A 24 6.09 0.88 -7.28
N THR A 25 5.16 1.58 -7.93
CA THR A 25 3.88 1.01 -8.39
C THR A 25 4.10 -0.24 -9.23
N SER A 26 5.13 -0.25 -10.08
CA SER A 26 5.48 -1.42 -10.90
C SER A 26 5.88 -2.65 -10.09
N LEU A 27 6.40 -2.49 -8.86
CA LEU A 27 6.68 -3.62 -7.97
C LEU A 27 5.39 -4.22 -7.41
N PHE A 28 4.38 -3.39 -7.20
CA PHE A 28 3.12 -3.79 -6.59
C PHE A 28 1.98 -3.98 -7.61
N GLN A 29 2.28 -3.99 -8.90
CA GLN A 29 1.28 -4.11 -9.97
C GLN A 29 0.53 -5.46 -9.95
N ASP A 30 1.13 -6.48 -9.33
CA ASP A 30 0.56 -7.83 -9.21
C ASP A 30 -0.55 -7.89 -8.15
N TYR A 31 -0.60 -6.90 -7.26
CA TYR A 31 -1.56 -6.83 -6.16
C TYR A 31 -2.77 -5.98 -6.56
N GLY A 32 -3.96 -6.45 -6.22
CA GLY A 32 -5.22 -5.78 -6.57
C GLY A 32 -5.58 -4.56 -5.71
N GLY A 33 -4.93 -4.35 -4.57
CA GLY A 33 -5.26 -3.25 -3.64
C GLY A 33 -4.39 -3.23 -2.39
N VAL A 34 -4.39 -2.11 -1.63
CA VAL A 34 -3.57 -2.04 -0.40
C VAL A 34 -3.98 -3.07 0.65
N GLU A 35 -5.20 -3.61 0.57
CA GLU A 35 -5.75 -4.65 1.44
C GLU A 35 -4.93 -5.95 1.38
N GLU A 36 -4.42 -6.28 0.20
CA GLU A 36 -3.56 -7.45 -0.04
C GLU A 36 -2.16 -7.27 0.53
N ILE A 37 -1.68 -6.02 0.67
CA ILE A 37 -0.35 -5.71 1.20
C ILE A 37 -0.41 -5.09 2.60
N LEU A 38 -1.59 -5.08 3.21
CA LEU A 38 -1.85 -4.39 4.47
C LEU A 38 -1.13 -5.05 5.65
N HIS A 39 -0.85 -6.34 5.51
CA HIS A 39 -0.06 -7.14 6.44
C HIS A 39 1.46 -7.09 6.18
N PHE A 40 1.92 -6.32 5.18
CA PHE A 40 3.34 -6.26 4.85
C PHE A 40 4.15 -5.54 5.94
N THR A 41 5.30 -6.13 6.25
CA THR A 41 6.27 -5.60 7.20
C THR A 41 7.45 -4.96 6.47
N GLU A 42 8.38 -4.37 7.23
CA GLU A 42 9.62 -3.82 6.66
C GLU A 42 10.44 -4.87 5.91
N VAL A 43 10.30 -6.14 6.28
CA VAL A 43 10.97 -7.26 5.61
C VAL A 43 10.31 -7.51 4.26
N ASP A 44 8.98 -7.64 4.20
CA ASP A 44 8.25 -7.88 2.94
C ASP A 44 8.50 -6.74 1.93
N VAL A 45 8.44 -5.50 2.40
CA VAL A 45 8.72 -4.32 1.56
C VAL A 45 10.19 -4.31 1.09
N LYS A 46 11.14 -4.82 1.89
CA LYS A 46 12.53 -5.01 1.46
C LYS A 46 12.66 -6.09 0.39
N GLU A 47 11.96 -7.22 0.54
CA GLU A 47 12.00 -8.34 -0.40
C GLU A 47 11.38 -7.98 -1.75
N MET A 48 10.35 -7.12 -1.74
CA MET A 48 9.74 -6.55 -2.96
C MET A 48 10.73 -5.73 -3.80
N GLY A 49 11.83 -5.25 -3.23
CA GLY A 49 12.86 -4.49 -3.94
C GLY A 49 13.08 -3.07 -3.40
N VAL A 50 12.39 -2.66 -2.32
CA VAL A 50 12.58 -1.35 -1.70
C VAL A 50 13.83 -1.35 -0.81
N LYS A 51 14.98 -1.06 -1.43
CA LYS A 51 16.28 -1.02 -0.73
C LYS A 51 16.46 0.20 0.19
N ASN A 52 15.70 1.27 -0.03
CA ASN A 52 15.80 2.49 0.79
C ASN A 52 15.05 2.32 2.12
N ALA A 53 15.76 2.44 3.25
CA ALA A 53 15.17 2.35 4.59
C ALA A 53 14.10 3.41 4.83
N GLY A 54 14.31 4.66 4.41
CA GLY A 54 13.33 5.72 4.60
C GLY A 54 12.01 5.43 3.87
N HIS A 55 12.08 4.85 2.67
CA HIS A 55 10.90 4.46 1.91
C HIS A 55 10.18 3.28 2.56
N ARG A 56 10.92 2.26 3.03
CA ARG A 56 10.33 1.12 3.76
C ARG A 56 9.57 1.58 5.00
N THR A 57 10.18 2.41 5.82
CA THR A 57 9.54 2.91 7.04
C THR A 57 8.29 3.76 6.71
N ARG A 58 8.34 4.59 5.65
CA ARG A 58 7.19 5.40 5.20
C ARG A 58 6.03 4.52 4.72
N MET A 59 6.31 3.50 3.90
CA MET A 59 5.32 2.52 3.47
C MET A 59 4.72 1.77 4.65
N VAL A 60 5.54 1.14 5.48
CA VAL A 60 5.07 0.32 6.60
C VAL A 60 4.29 1.14 7.63
N SER A 61 4.71 2.37 7.91
CA SER A 61 3.94 3.28 8.78
C SER A 61 2.56 3.58 8.20
N SER A 62 2.47 3.78 6.89
CA SER A 62 1.21 4.01 6.20
C SER A 62 0.32 2.75 6.19
N LEU A 63 0.88 1.57 5.92
CA LEU A 63 0.17 0.29 5.98
C LEU A 63 -0.40 0.03 7.38
N LYS A 64 0.39 0.25 8.43
CA LYS A 64 -0.08 0.13 9.84
C LYS A 64 -1.20 1.12 10.15
N ALA A 65 -1.10 2.35 9.67
CA ALA A 65 -2.14 3.36 9.87
C ALA A 65 -3.43 3.00 9.11
N LEU A 66 -3.31 2.44 7.90
CA LEU A 66 -4.44 1.88 7.16
C LEU A 66 -5.03 0.69 7.94
N ALA A 67 -4.22 -0.22 8.46
CA ALA A 67 -4.67 -1.42 9.17
C ALA A 67 -5.56 -1.05 10.35
N ALA A 68 -5.07 -0.12 11.17
CA ALA A 68 -5.81 0.40 12.31
C ALA A 68 -7.13 1.10 11.90
N LYS A 69 -7.20 1.68 10.69
CA LYS A 69 -8.44 2.28 10.16
C LYS A 69 -9.43 1.23 9.68
N TYR A 70 -8.97 0.19 8.97
CA TYR A 70 -9.83 -0.92 8.54
C TYR A 70 -10.38 -1.70 9.73
N GLU A 71 -9.57 -1.95 10.77
CA GLU A 71 -10.02 -2.61 12.00
C GLU A 71 -11.03 -1.77 12.79
N LYS A 72 -10.89 -0.44 12.80
CA LYS A 72 -11.84 0.46 13.49
C LYS A 72 -13.10 0.79 12.68
N GLY A 73 -13.13 0.48 11.39
CA GLY A 73 -14.25 0.76 10.49
C GLY A 73 -15.37 -0.29 10.48
N GLN A 74 -15.23 -1.40 11.20
CA GLN A 74 -16.28 -2.44 11.33
C GLN A 74 -17.31 -2.12 12.45
N TYR A 75 -17.84 -0.90 12.51
CA TYR A 75 -18.91 -0.53 13.45
C TYR A 75 -20.24 -0.27 12.76
#